data_AF-A0A950N4N2-F1
#
_entry.id   AF-A0A950N4N2-F1
#
_cell.length_a   1.000
_cell.length_b   1.000
_cell.length_c   1.000
_cell.angle_alpha   90.00
_cell.angle_beta   90.00
_cell.angle_gamma   90.00
#
_symmetry.space_group_name_H-M   'P 1'
#
loop_
_entity.id
_entity.type
_entity.pdbx_description
1 polymer ?
#
loop_
_entity_poly.entity_id
_entity_poly.type
_entity_poly.pdbx_seq_one_letter_code
_entity_poly.pdbx_strand_id
1 'polypeptide(L)'
;AVEAERSGLVSRVVPAASLIDEALKVAGAIAALSRPAVYAAKEAVNRAYETTLAEGIRFERRIFHSLFATEDQKEGMRAFAEKRAAEFKHR
;
A
#
# COMPACT_ATOMS: atom_id res chain seq x y z
N ALA A 1 13.65 -19.52 8.58
CA ALA A 1 13.42 -18.06 8.59
C ALA A 1 14.31 -17.34 7.59
N VAL A 2 15.64 -17.43 7.70
CA VAL A 2 16.58 -16.76 6.78
C VAL A 2 16.42 -17.21 5.32
N GLU A 3 16.28 -18.51 5.08
CA GLU A 3 16.05 -19.03 3.72
C GLU A 3 14.74 -18.54 3.10
N ALA A 4 13.66 -18.47 3.89
CA ALA A 4 12.35 -18.00 3.43
C ALA A 4 12.40 -16.52 2.99
N GLU A 5 13.15 -15.68 3.70
CA GLU A 5 13.32 -14.27 3.36
C GLU A 5 14.10 -14.11 2.06
N ARG A 6 15.25 -14.78 1.92
CA ARG A 6 16.05 -14.75 0.69
C ARG A 6 15.35 -15.32 -0.53
N SER A 7 14.39 -16.21 -0.32
CA SER A 7 13.57 -16.81 -1.39
C SER A 7 12.32 -15.98 -1.75
N GLY A 8 12.09 -14.85 -1.06
CA GLY A 8 10.95 -13.97 -1.31
C GLY A 8 9.61 -14.45 -0.73
N LEU A 9 9.62 -15.48 0.13
CA LEU A 9 8.40 -16.00 0.76
C LEU A 9 7.87 -15.08 1.89
N VAL A 10 8.77 -14.36 2.56
CA VAL A 10 8.42 -13.42 3.63
C VAL A 10 9.09 -12.06 3.39
N SER A 11 8.41 -10.98 3.77
CA SER A 11 8.93 -9.62 3.54
C SER A 11 10.10 -9.24 4.45
N ARG A 12 10.18 -9.81 5.67
CA ARG A 12 11.26 -9.56 6.63
C ARG A 12 11.30 -10.64 7.71
N VAL A 13 12.44 -10.79 8.37
CA VAL A 13 12.62 -11.63 9.57
C VAL A 13 13.00 -10.74 10.75
N VAL A 14 12.35 -10.95 11.90
CA VAL A 14 12.59 -10.21 13.15
C VAL A 14 12.78 -11.19 14.31
N PRO A 15 13.39 -10.77 15.44
CA PRO A 15 13.45 -11.61 16.64
C PRO A 15 12.05 -12.03 17.10
N ALA A 16 11.90 -13.29 17.53
CA ALA A 16 10.60 -13.84 17.92
C ALA A 16 9.89 -13.02 19.01
N ALA A 17 10.66 -12.50 19.99
CA ALA A 17 10.15 -11.66 21.06
C ALA A 17 9.53 -10.34 20.57
N SER A 18 9.93 -9.86 19.39
CA SER A 18 9.45 -8.59 18.80
C SER A 18 8.44 -8.80 17.67
N LEU A 19 8.05 -10.05 17.38
CA LEU A 19 7.21 -10.40 16.23
C LEU A 19 5.89 -9.64 16.22
N ILE A 20 5.17 -9.66 17.34
CA ILE A 20 3.85 -9.03 17.46
C ILE A 20 3.97 -7.51 17.38
N ASP A 21 4.95 -6.92 18.06
CA ASP A 21 5.17 -5.48 18.07
C ASP A 21 5.49 -4.94 16.67
N GLU A 22 6.38 -5.61 15.94
CA GLU A 22 6.72 -5.24 14.57
C GLU A 22 5.55 -5.45 13.61
N ALA A 23 4.78 -6.54 13.76
CA ALA A 23 3.58 -6.77 12.96
C ALA A 23 2.52 -5.68 13.18
N LEU A 24 2.24 -5.32 14.44
CA LEU A 24 1.28 -4.27 14.80
C LEU A 24 1.75 -2.89 14.34
N LYS A 25 3.04 -2.59 14.42
CA LYS A 25 3.62 -1.35 13.88
C LYS A 25 3.36 -1.21 12.39
N VAL A 26 3.56 -2.28 11.62
CA VAL A 26 3.29 -2.29 10.17
C VAL A 26 1.80 -2.19 9.89
N ALA A 27 0.98 -2.93 10.62
CA ALA A 27 -0.48 -2.86 10.49
C ALA A 27 -1.00 -1.44 10.79
N GLY A 28 -0.50 -0.79 11.83
CA GLY A 28 -0.82 0.59 12.18
C GLY A 28 -0.40 1.59 11.10
N ALA A 29 0.80 1.42 10.54
CA ALA A 29 1.26 2.25 9.42
C ALA A 29 0.36 2.12 8.19
N ILE A 30 -0.08 0.90 7.84
CA ILE A 30 -1.01 0.66 6.73
C ILE A 30 -2.40 1.23 7.05
N ALA A 31 -2.90 1.04 8.27
CA ALA A 31 -4.21 1.51 8.70
C ALA A 31 -4.31 3.06 8.73
N ALA A 32 -3.18 3.75 8.92
CA ALA A 32 -3.11 5.20 8.87
C ALA A 32 -3.15 5.78 7.45
N LEU A 33 -3.06 4.94 6.41
CA LEU A 33 -3.15 5.37 5.01
C LEU A 33 -4.61 5.48 4.54
N SER A 34 -4.80 6.12 3.39
CA SER A 34 -6.09 6.12 2.70
C SER A 34 -6.54 4.71 2.34
N ARG A 35 -7.70 4.29 2.87
CA ARG A 35 -8.31 2.99 2.57
C ARG A 35 -8.52 2.73 1.07
N PRO A 36 -9.14 3.64 0.27
CA PRO A 36 -9.28 3.42 -1.17
C PRO A 36 -7.92 3.29 -1.88
N ALA A 37 -6.91 4.06 -1.46
CA ALA A 37 -5.56 3.94 -2.04
C ALA A 37 -4.88 2.60 -1.69
N VAL A 38 -4.98 2.14 -0.43
CA VAL A 38 -4.45 0.83 -0.01
C VAL A 38 -5.12 -0.32 -0.77
N TYR A 39 -6.44 -0.23 -0.98
CA TYR A 39 -7.19 -1.25 -1.71
C TYR A 39 -6.77 -1.29 -3.18
N ALA A 40 -6.68 -0.12 -3.81
CA ALA A 40 -6.20 -0.01 -5.19
C ALA A 40 -4.77 -0.54 -5.35
N ALA A 41 -3.85 -0.19 -4.45
CA ALA A 41 -2.47 -0.68 -4.47
C ALA A 41 -2.40 -2.21 -4.35
N LYS A 42 -3.16 -2.80 -3.42
CA LYS A 42 -3.26 -4.26 -3.27
C LYS A 42 -3.82 -4.94 -4.52
N GLU A 43 -4.86 -4.35 -5.12
CA GLU A 43 -5.47 -4.89 -6.34
C GLU A 43 -4.51 -4.84 -7.54
N ALA A 44 -3.74 -3.76 -7.68
CA ALA A 44 -2.72 -3.63 -8.72
C ALA A 44 -1.64 -4.72 -8.62
N VAL A 45 -1.13 -4.96 -7.41
CA VAL A 45 -0.11 -5.98 -7.15
C VAL A 45 -0.66 -7.38 -7.44
N ASN A 46 -1.88 -7.69 -6.96
CA ASN A 46 -2.51 -8.98 -7.24
C ASN A 46 -2.69 -9.19 -8.74
N ARG A 47 -3.04 -8.14 -9.49
CA ARG A 47 -3.26 -8.25 -10.93
C ARG A 47 -1.99 -8.63 -11.69
N ALA A 48 -0.80 -8.35 -11.18
CA ALA A 48 0.46 -8.73 -11.83
C ALA A 48 0.61 -10.26 -12.03
N TYR A 49 -0.09 -11.07 -11.24
CA TYR A 49 -0.06 -12.54 -11.34
C TYR A 49 -1.11 -13.12 -12.30
N GLU A 50 -2.09 -12.32 -12.74
CA GLU A 50 -3.28 -12.79 -13.46
C GLU A 50 -3.28 -12.42 -14.95
N THR A 51 -2.29 -11.66 -15.40
CA THR A 51 -2.28 -11.11 -16.76
C THR A 51 -0.87 -10.76 -17.24
N THR A 52 -0.74 -10.45 -18.53
CA THR A 52 0.51 -9.92 -19.09
C THR A 52 0.87 -8.57 -18.49
N LEU A 53 2.17 -8.24 -18.50
CA LEU A 53 2.70 -6.95 -18.04
C LEU A 53 1.98 -5.75 -18.67
N ALA A 54 1.75 -5.79 -19.98
CA ALA A 54 1.11 -4.68 -20.70
C ALA A 54 -0.32 -4.42 -20.20
N GLU A 55 -1.08 -5.47 -19.95
CA GLU A 55 -2.43 -5.37 -19.38
C GLU A 55 -2.41 -4.96 -17.89
N GLY A 56 -1.44 -5.47 -17.11
CA GLY A 56 -1.23 -5.03 -15.72
C GLY A 56 -1.00 -3.52 -15.62
N ILE A 57 -0.11 -2.98 -16.45
CA ILE A 57 0.16 -1.53 -16.52
C ILE A 57 -1.09 -0.75 -16.98
N ARG A 58 -1.85 -1.27 -17.95
CA ARG A 58 -3.11 -0.64 -18.39
C ARG A 58 -4.16 -0.63 -17.29
N PHE A 59 -4.20 -1.66 -16.45
CA PHE A 59 -5.07 -1.74 -15.29
C PHE A 59 -4.64 -0.75 -14.20
N GLU A 60 -3.36 -0.78 -13.80
CA GLU A 60 -2.79 0.11 -12.79
C GLU A 60 -3.04 1.59 -13.12
N ARG A 61 -2.78 1.99 -14.37
CA ARG A 61 -3.02 3.37 -14.82
C ARG A 61 -4.49 3.78 -14.66
N ARG A 62 -5.43 2.88 -14.95
CA ARG A 62 -6.87 3.16 -14.84
C ARG A 62 -7.30 3.33 -13.39
N ILE A 63 -6.89 2.41 -12.49
CA ILE A 63 -7.23 2.53 -11.07
C ILE A 63 -6.57 3.77 -10.45
N PHE A 64 -5.33 4.09 -10.86
CA PHE A 64 -4.63 5.29 -10.41
C PHE A 64 -5.39 6.56 -10.79
N HIS A 65 -5.86 6.69 -12.02
CA HIS A 65 -6.69 7.81 -12.43
C HIS A 65 -7.98 7.92 -11.61
N SER A 66 -8.59 6.78 -11.25
CA SER A 66 -9.82 6.79 -10.44
C SER A 66 -9.62 7.36 -9.04
N LEU A 67 -8.41 7.21 -8.46
CA LEU A 67 -8.10 7.76 -7.14
C LEU A 67 -8.15 9.29 -7.11
N PHE A 68 -7.95 9.99 -8.24
CA PHE A 68 -8.08 11.46 -8.30
C PHE A 68 -9.50 11.97 -8.02
N ALA A 69 -10.49 11.08 -8.04
CA ALA A 69 -11.86 11.42 -7.64
C ALA A 69 -12.06 11.40 -6.11
N THR A 70 -11.15 10.80 -5.34
CA THR A 70 -11.28 10.63 -3.87
C THR A 70 -10.94 11.90 -3.11
N GLU A 71 -11.51 12.06 -1.91
CA GLU A 71 -11.12 13.15 -0.99
C GLU A 71 -9.68 12.96 -0.51
N ASP A 72 -9.32 11.70 -0.22
CA ASP A 72 -8.01 11.34 0.31
C ASP A 72 -6.86 11.65 -0.66
N GLN A 73 -7.05 11.50 -1.98
CA GLN A 73 -6.03 11.86 -2.96
C GLN A 73 -5.73 13.37 -2.91
N LYS A 74 -6.77 14.20 -2.84
CA LYS A 74 -6.63 15.67 -2.76
C LYS A 74 -5.96 16.09 -1.46
N GLU A 75 -6.38 15.49 -0.35
CA GLU A 75 -5.79 15.76 0.96
C GLU A 75 -4.33 15.32 1.03
N GLY A 76 -3.99 14.12 0.55
CA GLY A 76 -2.62 13.61 0.55
C GLY A 76 -1.66 14.51 -0.23
N MET A 77 -2.06 14.94 -1.44
CA MET A 77 -1.25 15.86 -2.24
C MET A 77 -1.13 17.25 -1.61
N ARG A 78 -2.23 17.76 -1.04
CA ARG A 78 -2.24 19.06 -0.35
C ARG A 78 -1.36 19.03 0.90
N ALA A 79 -1.52 18.03 1.76
CA ALA A 79 -0.73 17.88 2.98
C ALA A 79 0.77 17.77 2.68
N PHE A 80 1.14 17.06 1.61
CA PHE A 80 2.52 16.98 1.14
C PHE A 80 3.05 18.36 0.70
N ALA A 81 2.29 19.10 -0.11
CA ALA A 81 2.68 20.44 -0.56
C ALA A 81 2.80 21.44 0.61
N GLU A 82 1.91 21.32 1.60
CA GLU A 82 1.86 22.15 2.82
C GLU A 82 2.84 21.66 3.92
N LYS A 83 3.58 20.57 3.70
CA LYS A 83 4.53 19.97 4.64
C LYS A 83 3.93 19.62 6.00
N ARG A 84 2.70 19.09 6.01
CA ARG A 84 2.00 18.63 7.21
C ARG A 84 1.59 17.17 7.09
N ALA A 85 1.15 16.58 8.20
CA ALA A 85 0.53 15.26 8.18
C ALA A 85 -0.82 15.32 7.44
N ALA A 86 -1.12 14.26 6.67
CA ALA A 86 -2.39 14.11 5.97
C ALA A 86 -3.46 13.54 6.89
N GLU A 87 -4.68 14.05 6.79
CA GLU A 87 -5.85 13.57 7.53
C GLU A 87 -6.82 12.83 6.60
N PHE A 88 -6.63 11.52 6.44
CA PHE A 88 -7.47 10.72 5.55
C PHE A 88 -8.83 10.40 6.16
N LYS A 89 -9.88 10.53 5.33
CA LYS A 89 -11.28 10.24 5.69
C LYS A 89 -11.80 8.95 5.03
N HIS A 90 -10.92 8.22 4.33
CA HIS A 90 -11.15 6.90 3.76
C HIS A 90 -12.22 6.86 2.68
N ARG A 91 -12.27 7.91 1.85
CA ARG A 91 -13.19 8.10 0.72
C ARG A 91 -12.62 9.04 -0.34
#